data_AF-A0A1H6ULF6-F1
#
_entry.id   AF-A0A1H6ULF6-F1
#
_cell.length_a   1.000
_cell.length_b   1.000
_cell.length_c   1.000
_cell.angle_alpha   90.00
_cell.angle_beta   90.00
_cell.angle_gamma   90.00
#
_symmetry.space_group_name_H-M   'P 1'
#
loop_
_entity.id
_entity.type
_entity.pdbx_description
1 polymer ?
#
loop_
_entity_poly.entity_id
_entity_poly.type
_entity_poly.pdbx_seq_one_letter_code
_entity_poly.pdbx_strand_id
1 'polypeptide(L)' 'MSAIEIPYQTLSSEALQGVLEDFVTRQGYDTTTTEENVQDWVQQVQHALKRGELVLVMDTQSQTPTLLKRQDYQQLIKS' A
#
# COMPACT_ATOMS: atom_id res chain seq x y z
N MET A 1 9.71 -13.89 2.26
CA MET A 1 8.88 -13.13 1.31
C MET A 1 9.83 -12.24 0.53
N SER A 2 9.74 -12.19 -0.80
CA SER A 2 10.64 -11.39 -1.63
C SER A 2 9.82 -10.31 -2.31
N ALA A 3 10.20 -9.05 -2.12
CA ALA A 3 9.47 -7.92 -2.64
C ALA A 3 10.45 -6.86 -3.17
N ILE A 4 10.08 -6.23 -4.28
CA ILE A 4 10.90 -5.21 -4.94
C ILE A 4 10.14 -3.89 -4.92
N GLU A 5 10.75 -2.82 -4.41
CA GLU A 5 10.17 -1.47 -4.48
C GLU A 5 10.04 -1.04 -5.94
N ILE A 6 8.84 -0.57 -6.30
CA ILE A 6 8.55 -0.03 -7.61
C ILE A 6 7.93 1.37 -7.46
N PRO A 7 8.20 2.31 -8.39
CA PRO A 7 7.58 3.63 -8.35
C PRO A 7 6.05 3.49 -8.48
N TYR A 8 5.28 4.12 -7.59
CA TYR A 8 3.82 4.00 -7.66
C TYR A 8 3.21 4.59 -8.94
N GLN A 9 3.95 5.43 -9.67
CA GLN A 9 3.54 5.96 -10.97
C GLN A 9 3.57 4.92 -12.09
N THR A 10 4.13 3.72 -11.86
CA THR A 10 4.08 2.63 -12.84
C THR A 10 2.72 1.94 -12.89
N LEU A 11 1.90 2.10 -11.85
CA LEU A 11 0.54 1.58 -11.83
C LEU A 11 -0.41 2.55 -12.54
N SER A 12 -1.44 2.01 -13.20
CA SER A 12 -2.60 2.81 -13.60
C SER A 12 -3.31 3.36 -12.36
N SER A 13 -4.04 4.46 -12.52
CA SER A 13 -4.81 5.05 -11.41
C SER A 13 -5.75 4.03 -10.76
N GLU A 14 -6.39 3.18 -11.56
CA GLU A 14 -7.28 2.11 -11.10
C GLU A 14 -6.54 1.05 -10.28
N ALA A 15 -5.36 0.60 -10.76
CA ALA A 15 -4.56 -0.38 -10.05
C ALA A 15 -4.00 0.18 -8.74
N LEU A 16 -3.54 1.43 -8.75
CA LEU A 16 -3.08 2.12 -7.55
C LEU A 16 -4.21 2.25 -6.52
N GLN A 17 -5.41 2.64 -6.97
CA GLN A 17 -6.58 2.75 -6.11
C GLN A 17 -6.92 1.41 -5.45
N GLY A 18 -6.98 0.32 -6.23
CA GLY A 18 -7.24 -1.02 -5.68
C GLY A 18 -6.21 -1.46 -4.64
N VAL A 19 -4.94 -1.13 -4.85
CA VAL A 19 -3.87 -1.43 -3.86
C VAL A 19 -4.03 -0.59 -2.59
N LEU A 20 -4.43 0.68 -2.70
CA LEU A 20 -4.68 1.54 -1.54
C LEU A 20 -5.87 1.02 -0.73
N GLU A 21 -6.96 0.64 -1.40
CA GLU A 21 -8.16 0.08 -0.77
C GLU A 21 -7.88 -1.27 -0.09
N ASP A 22 -7.12 -2.16 -0.75
CA ASP A 22 -6.68 -3.44 -0.15
C ASP A 22 -5.84 -3.20 1.11
N PHE A 23 -4.92 -2.23 1.06
CA PHE A 23 -4.08 -1.89 2.22
C PHE A 23 -4.89 -1.36 3.40
N VAL A 24 -5.84 -0.45 3.16
CA VAL A 24 -6.75 0.08 4.19
C VAL A 24 -7.59 -1.05 4.80
N THR A 25 -8.10 -1.96 3.96
CA THR A 25 -8.95 -3.08 4.39
C THR A 25 -8.18 -4.10 5.22
N ARG A 26 -6.93 -4.41 4.85
CA ARG A 26 -6.11 -5.46 5.49
C ARG A 26 -5.42 -5.03 6.77
N GLN A 27 -5.08 -3.75 6.94
CA GLN A 27 -4.49 -3.24 8.18
C GLN A 27 -5.49 -3.21 9.34
N GLY A 28 -6.76 -3.58 9.11
CA GLY A 28 -7.74 -3.73 10.18
C GLY A 28 -8.07 -2.40 10.84
N TYR A 29 -8.28 -1.34 10.05
CA TYR A 29 -9.02 -0.20 10.58
C TYR A 29 -10.47 -0.65 10.76
N ASP A 30 -10.79 -0.91 12.02
CA ASP A 30 -12.08 -1.27 12.59
C ASP A 30 -13.25 -0.98 11.63
N THR A 31 -13.82 -2.04 11.05
CA THR A 31 -14.84 -1.98 10.00
C THR A 31 -16.22 -1.61 10.57
N THR A 32 -16.25 -0.69 11.53
CA THR A 32 -17.48 -0.03 12.00
C THR A 32 -17.74 1.28 11.21
N THR A 33 -17.02 1.47 10.11
CA THR A 33 -16.89 2.78 9.49
C THR A 33 -17.51 2.76 8.08
N THR A 34 -18.48 3.65 7.86
CA THR A 34 -19.24 3.84 6.62
C THR A 34 -18.33 4.02 5.39
N GLU A 35 -18.86 3.76 4.18
CA GLU A 35 -18.14 3.95 2.89
C GLU A 35 -17.43 5.32 2.78
N GLU A 36 -17.97 6.37 3.42
CA GLU A 36 -17.34 7.69 3.53
C GLU A 36 -15.93 7.66 4.15
N ASN A 37 -15.68 6.80 5.13
CA ASN A 37 -14.40 6.79 5.81
C ASN A 37 -13.32 6.07 5.00
N VAL A 38 -13.69 5.08 4.18
CA VAL A 38 -12.72 4.34 3.36
C VAL A 38 -12.02 5.28 2.37
N GLN A 39 -12.75 6.20 1.73
CA GLN A 39 -12.15 7.19 0.83
C GLN A 39 -11.20 8.14 1.56
N ASP A 40 -11.56 8.62 2.74
CA ASP A 40 -10.68 9.49 3.55
C ASP A 40 -9.38 8.77 3.95
N TRP A 41 -9.47 7.49 4.31
CA TRP A 41 -8.31 6.65 4.60
C TRP A 41 -7.45 6.41 3.36
N VAL A 42 -8.06 6.12 2.21
CA VAL A 42 -7.34 5.98 0.94
C VAL A 42 -6.58 7.27 0.62
N GLN A 43 -7.17 8.45 0.83
CA GLN A 43 -6.49 9.73 0.66
C GLN A 43 -5.30 9.90 1.63
N GLN A 44 -5.44 9.49 2.89
CA GLN A 44 -4.35 9.51 3.87
C GLN A 44 -3.21 8.57 3.47
N VAL A 45 -3.52 7.34 3.06
CA VAL A 45 -2.54 6.35 2.58
C VAL A 45 -1.84 6.87 1.32
N GLN A 46 -2.58 7.49 0.39
CA GLN A 46 -2.01 8.12 -0.79
C GLN A 46 -1.05 9.26 -0.43
N HIS A 47 -1.39 10.07 0.58
CA HIS A 47 -0.50 11.12 1.10
C HIS A 47 0.76 10.54 1.75
N ALA A 48 0.62 9.48 2.55
CA ALA A 48 1.73 8.77 3.17
C ALA A 48 2.67 8.15 2.11
N LEU A 49 2.12 7.59 1.04
CA LEU A 49 2.87 7.10 -0.12
C LEU A 49 3.63 8.24 -0.82
N LYS A 50 2.98 9.38 -1.08
CA LYS A 50 3.63 10.57 -1.67
C LYS A 50 4.74 11.16 -0.80
N ARG A 51 4.59 11.08 0.53
CA ARG A 51 5.60 11.48 1.52
C ARG A 51 6.74 10.46 1.68
N GLY A 52 6.61 9.27 1.10
CA GLY A 52 7.57 8.18 1.23
C GLY A 52 7.51 7.45 2.58
N GLU A 53 6.44 7.59 3.35
CA GLU A 53 6.25 6.76 4.54
C GLU A 53 5.85 5.33 4.17
N LEU A 54 5.10 5.22 3.08
CA LEU A 54 4.77 3.97 2.43
C LEU A 54 5.57 3.83 1.14
N VAL A 55 5.86 2.59 0.79
CA VAL A 55 6.50 2.21 -0.47
C VAL A 55 5.62 1.18 -1.16
N LEU A 56 5.44 1.35 -2.48
CA LEU A 56 4.81 0.35 -3.31
C LEU A 56 5.86 -0.73 -3.61
N VAL A 57 5.51 -1.97 -3.31
CA VAL A 57 6.37 -3.12 -3.58
C VAL A 57 5.63 -4.13 -4.42
N MET A 58 6.36 -4.82 -5.29
CA MET A 58 5.85 -5.95 -6.03
C MET A 58 6.35 -7.23 -5.37
N ASP A 59 5.42 -8.04 -4.86
CA ASP A 59 5.74 -9.37 -4.36
C ASP A 59 6.17 -10.25 -5.54
N THR A 60 7.37 -10.82 -5.49
CA THR A 60 7.93 -11.58 -6.62
C THR A 60 7.35 -12.99 -6.73
N GLN A 61 6.71 -13.51 -5.68
CA GLN A 61 6.09 -14.83 -5.68
C GLN A 61 4.66 -14.77 -6.23
N SER A 62 3.86 -13.82 -5.76
CA SER A 62 2.47 -13.65 -6.19
C SER A 62 2.31 -12.68 -7.35
N GLN A 63 3.39 -12.00 -7.79
CA GLN A 63 3.38 -10.95 -8.81
C GLN A 63 2.32 -9.87 -8.57
N THR A 64 2.02 -9.61 -7.29
CA THR A 64 0.97 -8.70 -6.88
C THR A 64 1.57 -7.45 -6.26
N PRO A 65 1.15 -6.24 -6.67
CA PRO A 65 1.56 -5.01 -6.02
C PRO A 65 0.91 -4.88 -4.64
N THR A 66 1.68 -4.45 -3.65
CA THR A 66 1.18 -4.17 -2.29
C THR A 66 1.92 -2.99 -1.68
N LEU A 67 1.39 -2.42 -0.61
CA LEU A 67 2.01 -1.32 0.12
C LEU A 67 2.63 -1.83 1.40
N LEU A 68 3.84 -1.36 1.70
CA LEU A 68 4.51 -1.59 2.96
C LEU A 68 4.93 -0.26 3.56
N LYS A 69 5.01 -0.18 4.89
CA LYS A 69 5.71 0.93 5.53
C LYS A 69 7.18 0.84 5.14
N ARG A 70 7.82 1.98 4.93
CA ARG A 70 9.25 2.04 4.59
C ARG A 70 10.11 1.27 5.59
N GLN A 71 9.75 1.29 6.88
CA GLN A 71 10.44 0.54 7.92
C GLN A 71 10.28 -0.98 7.76
N ASP A 72 9.09 -1.46 7.42
CA ASP A 72 8.82 -2.89 7.22
C ASP A 72 9.56 -3.41 5.97
N TYR A 73 9.54 -2.64 4.89
CA TYR A 73 10.29 -2.96 3.68
C TYR A 73 11.80 -3.03 3.95
N GLN A 74 12.35 -2.06 4.69
CA GLN A 74 13.76 -2.07 5.08
C GLN A 74 14.14 -3.28 5.93
N GLN A 75 13.24 -3.79 6.77
CA GLN A 75 13.48 -5.02 7.54
C GLN A 75 13.43 -6.26 6.63
N LEU A 76 12.50 -6.28 5.68
CA LEU A 76 12.33 -7.39 4.74
C LEU A 76 13.54 -7.61 3.84
N ILE A 77 14.21 -6.53 3.39
CA ILE A 77 15.40 -6.62 2.53
C ILE A 77 16.72 -6.83 3.30
N LYS A 78 16.71 -6.66 4.62
CA LYS A 78 17.89 -6.85 5.48
C LYS A 78 18.00 -8.27 6.04
N SER A 79 16.91 -9.04 5.97
CA SER A 79 16.83 -10.43 6.42
C SER A 79 17.18 -11.41 5.30
#